data_AF-A0A4Y7J8P9-F1
#
_entry.id   AF-A0A4Y7J8P9-F1
#
_cell.length_a   1.000
_cell.length_b   1.000
_cell.length_c   1.000
_cell.angle_alpha   90.00
_cell.angle_beta   90.00
_cell.angle_gamma   90.00
#
_symmetry.space_group_name_H-M   'P 1'
#
loop_
_entity.id
_entity.type
_entity.pdbx_description
1 polymer ?
#
loop_
_entity_poly.entity_id
_entity_poly.type
_entity_poly.pdbx_seq_one_letter_code
_entity_poly.pdbx_strand_id
1 'polypeptide(L)' 'MLDKSEHEADVICWNAIIDGYLKCGDLDSAIGLFESMPDKNNGSWNAVISGYAKAGKIEIAQEFF' A
#
# COMPACT_ATOMS: atom_id res chain seq x y z
N MET A 1 17.12 -18.75 10.74
CA MET A 1 17.19 -17.28 10.58
C MET A 1 16.67 -17.02 9.18
N LEU A 2 15.37 -16.73 9.06
CA LEU A 2 14.78 -16.40 7.76
C LEU A 2 15.45 -15.12 7.26
N ASP A 3 15.91 -15.16 6.02
CA ASP A 3 16.67 -14.07 5.42
C ASP A 3 15.76 -12.85 5.29
N LYS A 4 16.19 -11.71 5.83
CA LYS A 4 15.45 -10.44 5.73
C LYS A 4 15.11 -10.08 4.27
N SER A 5 15.89 -10.59 3.31
CA SER A 5 15.70 -10.33 1.89
C SER A 5 14.42 -10.97 1.33
N GLU A 6 13.98 -12.13 1.83
CA GLU A 6 12.75 -12.80 1.36
C GLU A 6 11.51 -11.96 1.72
N HIS A 7 11.46 -11.44 2.95
CA HIS A 7 10.37 -10.55 3.37
C HIS A 7 10.39 -9.19 2.65
N GLU A 8 11.56 -8.67 2.31
CA GLU A 8 11.66 -7.40 1.61
C GLU A 8 11.17 -7.52 0.16
N ALA A 9 11.48 -8.62 -0.52
CA ALA A 9 10.95 -8.94 -1.84
C ALA A 9 9.41 -9.08 -1.81
N ASP A 10 8.86 -9.72 -0.78
CA ASP A 10 7.41 -9.82 -0.60
C ASP A 10 6.76 -8.43 -0.46
N VAL A 11 7.30 -7.57 0.40
CA VAL A 11 6.76 -6.21 0.60
C VAL A 11 6.83 -5.37 -0.68
N ILE A 12 7.89 -5.52 -1.49
CA ILE A 12 8.00 -4.85 -2.78
C ILE A 12 6.90 -5.33 -3.74
N CYS A 13 6.64 -6.65 -3.81
CA CYS A 13 5.58 -7.21 -4.64
C CYS A 13 4.19 -6.70 -4.22
N TRP A 14 3.88 -6.70 -2.92
CA TRP A 14 2.64 -6.15 -2.39
C TRP A 14 2.45 -4.68 -2.79
N ASN A 15 3.49 -3.86 -2.59
CA ASN A 15 3.44 -2.43 -2.93
C ASN A 15 3.24 -2.20 -4.44
N ALA A 16 3.82 -3.04 -5.30
CA ALA A 16 3.62 -2.95 -6.75
C ALA A 16 2.17 -3.27 -7.16
N ILE A 17 1.55 -4.27 -6.54
CA ILE A 17 0.15 -4.63 -6.83
C ILE A 17 -0.78 -3.51 -6.33
N ILE A 18 -0.56 -3.00 -5.12
CA ILE A 18 -1.32 -1.88 -4.55
C ILE A 18 -1.23 -0.66 -5.47
N ASP A 19 -0.03 -0.26 -5.91
CA ASP A 19 0.16 0.86 -6.84
C ASP A 19 -0.57 0.64 -8.18
N GLY A 20 -0.61 -0.60 -8.67
CA GLY A 20 -1.41 -0.98 -9.85
C GLY A 20 -2.90 -0.67 -9.67
N TYR A 21 -3.50 -1.11 -8.57
CA TYR A 21 -4.91 -0.82 -8.27
C TYR A 21 -5.17 0.67 -8.09
N LEU A 22 -4.28 1.39 -7.39
CA LEU A 22 -4.37 2.84 -7.21
C LEU A 22 -4.34 3.59 -8.56
N LYS A 23 -3.48 3.18 -9.48
CA LYS A 23 -3.39 3.75 -10.85
C LYS A 23 -4.64 3.46 -11.68
N CYS A 24 -5.30 2.34 -11.45
CA CYS A 24 -6.59 2.01 -12.07
C CYS A 24 -7.78 2.73 -11.41
N GLY A 25 -7.57 3.45 -10.31
CA GLY A 25 -8.64 4.11 -9.53
C GLY A 25 -9.45 3.14 -8.66
N ASP A 26 -9.06 1.86 -8.59
CA ASP A 26 -9.69 0.86 -7.74
C ASP A 26 -9.08 0.91 -6.34
N LEU A 27 -9.51 1.94 -5.61
CA LEU A 27 -9.00 2.23 -4.28
C LEU A 27 -9.41 1.14 -3.27
N ASP A 28 -10.61 0.57 -3.39
CA ASP A 28 -11.12 -0.40 -2.43
C ASP A 28 -10.28 -1.69 -2.47
N SER A 29 -9.92 -2.19 -3.66
CA SER A 29 -9.02 -3.34 -3.81
C SER A 29 -7.60 -3.03 -3.31
N ALA A 30 -7.08 -1.83 -3.60
CA ALA A 30 -5.76 -1.41 -3.12
C ALA A 30 -5.67 -1.43 -1.59
N ILE A 31 -6.73 -0.99 -0.91
CA ILE A 31 -6.80 -0.90 0.55
C ILE A 31 -7.01 -2.28 1.17
N GLY A 32 -7.89 -3.11 0.61
CA GLY A 32 -8.05 -4.48 1.08
C GLY A 32 -6.74 -5.28 1.02
N LEU A 33 -5.94 -5.07 -0.03
CA LEU A 33 -4.60 -5.67 -0.14
C LEU A 33 -3.62 -5.10 0.88
N PHE A 34 -3.60 -3.78 1.05
CA PHE A 34 -2.76 -3.14 2.07
C PHE A 34 -3.08 -3.68 3.47
N GLU A 35 -4.35 -3.72 3.86
CA GLU A 35 -4.78 -4.25 5.16
C GLU A 35 -4.35 -5.71 5.35
N SER A 36 -4.42 -6.51 4.28
CA SER A 36 -4.01 -7.91 4.25
C SER A 36 -2.50 -8.14 4.27
N MET A 37 -1.66 -7.11 4.10
CA MET A 37 -0.20 -7.27 4.15
C MET A 37 0.24 -7.75 5.54
N PRO A 38 0.97 -8.89 5.63
CA PRO A 38 1.46 -9.40 6.91
C PRO A 38 2.48 -8.47 7.55
N ASP A 39 3.34 -7.85 6.73
CA ASP A 39 4.34 -6.87 7.15
C ASP A 39 4.18 -5.59 6.32
N LYS A 40 3.96 -4.46 7.01
CA LYS A 40 3.83 -3.14 6.39
C LYS A 40 5.06 -2.31 6.73
N ASN A 41 5.64 -1.64 5.74
CA ASN A 41 6.76 -0.71 5.97
C ASN A 41 6.37 0.72 5.56
N ASN A 42 7.27 1.68 5.78
CA ASN A 42 7.05 3.08 5.42
C ASN A 42 6.69 3.27 3.94
N GLY A 43 7.23 2.42 3.05
CA GLY A 43 6.86 2.41 1.63
C GLY A 43 5.40 2.04 1.40
N SER A 44 4.88 1.04 2.10
CA SER A 44 3.48 0.61 2.03
C SER A 44 2.52 1.71 2.47
N TRP A 45 2.81 2.37 3.61
CA TRP A 45 2.00 3.50 4.10
C TRP A 45 2.02 4.69 3.13
N ASN A 46 3.20 5.03 2.61
CA ASN A 46 3.35 6.12 1.64
C ASN A 46 2.57 5.85 0.34
N ALA A 47 2.53 4.60 -0.12
CA ALA A 47 1.79 4.22 -1.32
C ALA A 47 0.29 4.47 -1.14
N VAL A 48 -0.30 4.03 -0.03
CA VAL A 48 -1.72 4.22 0.29
C VAL A 48 -2.09 5.69 0.48
N ILE A 49 -1.33 6.44 1.26
CA ILE A 49 -1.55 7.87 1.48
C ILE A 49 -1.51 8.63 0.14
N SER A 50 -0.51 8.33 -0.70
CA SER A 50 -0.40 8.92 -2.03
C SER A 50 -1.55 8.51 -2.95
N GLY A 51 -2.05 7.28 -2.82
CA GLY A 51 -3.23 6.77 -3.51
C GLY A 51 -4.49 7.56 -3.17
N TYR A 52 -4.79 7.70 -1.89
CA TYR A 52 -5.93 8.49 -1.40
C TYR A 52 -5.85 9.95 -1.84
N ALA A 53 -4.67 10.58 -1.70
CA ALA A 53 -4.47 11.97 -2.10
C ALA A 53 -4.71 12.16 -3.61
N LYS A 54 -4.21 11.26 -4.46
CA LYS A 54 -4.42 11.31 -5.91
C LYS A 54 -5.88 11.05 -6.32
N ALA A 55 -6.60 10.24 -5.55
CA ALA A 55 -8.03 9.99 -5.74
C ALA A 55 -8.92 11.14 -5.26
N GLY A 56 -8.34 12.21 -4.68
CA GLY A 56 -9.08 13.33 -4.10
C GLY A 56 -9.80 12.99 -2.79
N LYS A 57 -9.52 11.82 -2.18
CA LYS A 57 -10.09 11.38 -0.90
C LYS A 57 -9.13 11.74 0.24
N ILE A 58 -8.83 13.03 0.36
CA ILE A 58 -7.80 13.55 1.29
C ILE A 58 -8.20 13.31 2.74
N GLU A 59 -9.49 13.29 3.05
CA GLU A 59 -10.02 13.05 4.39
C GLU A 59 -9.58 11.67 4.91
N ILE A 60 -9.60 10.65 4.03
CA ILE A 60 -9.15 9.31 4.39
C ILE A 60 -7.62 9.25 4.48
N ALA A 61 -6.90 9.98 3.62
CA ALA A 61 -5.44 10.06 3.72
C ALA A 61 -4.96 10.61 5.07
N GLN A 62 -5.76 11.46 5.72
CA GLN A 62 -5.45 12.04 7.03
C GLN A 62 -5.63 11.06 8.19
N GLU A 63 -6.44 10.01 8.04
CA GLU A 63 -6.61 8.98 9.08
C GLU A 63 -5.38 8.05 9.21
N PHE A 64 -4.48 8.07 8.22
CA PHE A 64 -3.27 7.24 8.17
C PHE A 64 -2.00 7.98 8.65
N PHE A 65 -2.14 9.23 9.12
CA PHE A 65 -1.09 10.01 9.81
C PHE A 65 -1.14 9.81 11.32
#